data_AF-A0A383A3H1-F1
#
_entry.id   AF-A0A383A3H1-F1
#
_cell.length_a   1.000
_cell.length_b   1.000
_cell.length_c   1.000
_cell.angle_alpha   90.00
_cell.angle_beta   90.00
_cell.angle_gamma   90.00
#
_symmetry.space_group_name_H-M   'P 1'
#
loop_
_entity.id
_entity.type
_entity.pdbx_description
1 polymer ?
#
loop_
_entity_poly.entity_id
_entity_poly.type
_entity_poly.pdbx_seq_one_letter_code
_entity_poly.pdbx_strand_id
1 'polypeptide(L)'
;LDAFHVDNPSQGNLNVMYLNKGELKFDEVAKEAGVMGELTVTWAVLFYDFDDDMDVDLWTAEDGGRLKVYRNDSTQTQLKFVPVERAMGIDKVGSWMGFALGDYDGDSDLDVFVTNIGYHPRLRPPPFDDSADCASVQRYEWGTCDHFLLKNGGLKYSPGFGVLGSYSDVAYSIVVEPSRVLPPLSLDPTRILDSWQVPTGLAAYDFGFGAVFFDMENDGDEDLYWLGSALGRGESRLGPAFPSAGRMLRNMYR
;
A
#
# COMPACT_ATOMS: atom_id res chain seq x y z
N LEU A 1 -8.45 -20.85 10.57
CA LEU A 1 -7.59 -20.26 9.54
C LEU A 1 -8.52 -19.96 8.38
N ASP A 2 -9.07 -18.76 8.39
CA ASP A 2 -9.88 -18.24 7.29
C ASP A 2 -8.95 -17.82 6.15
N ALA A 3 -9.46 -17.74 4.92
CA ALA A 3 -8.64 -17.44 3.75
C ALA A 3 -9.31 -16.37 2.90
N PHE A 4 -8.54 -15.39 2.45
CA PHE A 4 -8.99 -14.41 1.46
C PHE A 4 -8.26 -14.69 0.16
N HIS A 5 -9.00 -14.80 -0.93
CA HIS A 5 -8.43 -15.06 -2.25
C HIS A 5 -8.78 -13.94 -3.21
N VAL A 6 -7.76 -13.51 -3.96
CA VAL A 6 -7.93 -12.60 -5.07
C VAL A 6 -7.65 -13.37 -6.35
N ASP A 7 -8.59 -13.27 -7.29
CA ASP A 7 -8.45 -13.85 -8.62
C ASP A 7 -8.14 -12.75 -9.65
N ASN A 8 -7.31 -13.05 -10.66
CA ASN A 8 -6.79 -12.07 -11.62
C ASN A 8 -6.95 -12.53 -13.08
N PRO A 9 -8.08 -12.22 -13.72
CA PRO A 9 -8.18 -12.08 -15.14
C PRO A 9 -8.03 -10.60 -15.52
N SER A 10 -7.50 -10.38 -16.71
CA SER A 10 -7.16 -9.09 -17.33
C SER A 10 -8.28 -8.02 -17.42
N GLN A 11 -9.44 -8.25 -16.80
CA GLN A 11 -10.60 -7.35 -16.73
C GLN A 11 -10.99 -6.96 -15.29
N GLY A 12 -10.25 -7.41 -14.28
CA GLY A 12 -10.62 -7.28 -12.86
C GLY A 12 -11.63 -8.35 -12.43
N ASN A 13 -11.57 -8.76 -11.18
CA ASN A 13 -12.47 -9.75 -10.59
C ASN A 13 -13.04 -9.23 -9.27
N LEU A 14 -14.11 -9.87 -8.81
CA LEU A 14 -14.60 -9.67 -7.46
C LEU A 14 -13.68 -10.40 -6.49
N ASN A 15 -13.45 -9.80 -5.33
CA ASN A 15 -12.74 -10.46 -4.25
C ASN A 15 -13.61 -11.56 -3.63
N VAL A 16 -12.99 -12.65 -3.19
CA VAL A 16 -13.66 -13.73 -2.47
C VAL A 16 -13.02 -13.94 -1.10
N MET A 17 -13.85 -14.24 -0.11
CA MET A 17 -13.45 -14.47 1.28
C MET A 17 -14.04 -15.79 1.72
N TYR A 18 -13.22 -16.63 2.32
CA TYR A 18 -13.59 -17.97 2.73
C TYR A 18 -13.60 -18.09 4.24
N LEU A 19 -14.78 -18.36 4.80
CA LEU A 19 -14.98 -18.67 6.21
C LEU A 19 -14.71 -20.16 6.45
N ASN A 20 -13.76 -20.47 7.31
CA ASN A 20 -13.42 -21.83 7.72
C ASN A 20 -14.53 -22.42 8.61
N LYS A 21 -15.10 -23.54 8.16
CA LYS A 21 -16.15 -24.28 8.89
C LYS A 21 -15.60 -25.47 9.68
N GLY A 22 -14.28 -25.61 9.75
CA GLY A 22 -13.62 -26.81 10.26
C GLY A 22 -13.61 -27.93 9.22
N GLU A 23 -12.89 -29.02 9.53
CA GLU A 23 -12.82 -30.21 8.66
C GLU A 23 -12.39 -29.91 7.21
N LEU A 24 -11.55 -28.87 7.01
CA LEU A 24 -11.10 -28.41 5.69
C LEU A 24 -12.24 -27.96 4.77
N LYS A 25 -13.37 -27.50 5.34
CA LYS A 25 -14.51 -26.93 4.60
C LYS A 25 -14.51 -25.42 4.74
N PHE A 26 -14.85 -24.75 3.65
CA PHE A 26 -14.82 -23.30 3.53
C PHE A 26 -16.06 -22.81 2.80
N ASP A 27 -16.75 -21.82 3.38
CA ASP A 27 -17.88 -21.14 2.74
C ASP A 27 -17.39 -19.80 2.15
N GLU A 28 -17.76 -19.49 0.91
CA GLU A 28 -17.50 -18.17 0.32
C GLU A 28 -18.50 -17.15 0.90
N VAL A 29 -17.99 -16.06 1.47
CA VAL A 29 -18.77 -15.09 2.27
C VAL A 29 -18.46 -13.63 1.93
N ALA A 30 -17.70 -13.31 0.88
CA ALA A 30 -17.24 -11.93 0.63
C ALA A 30 -18.39 -10.93 0.50
N LYS A 31 -19.49 -11.35 -0.14
CA LYS A 31 -20.68 -10.50 -0.27
C LYS A 31 -21.37 -10.27 1.08
N GLU A 32 -21.49 -11.31 1.89
CA GLU A 32 -22.11 -11.26 3.21
C GLU A 32 -21.28 -10.39 4.16
N ALA A 33 -19.97 -10.61 4.15
CA ALA A 33 -19.00 -9.87 4.95
C ALA A 33 -18.83 -8.41 4.51
N GLY A 34 -19.17 -8.05 3.27
CA GLY A 34 -19.04 -6.69 2.75
C GLY A 34 -17.70 -6.36 2.08
N VAL A 35 -16.88 -7.37 1.79
CA VAL A 35 -15.51 -7.24 1.25
C VAL A 35 -15.38 -7.63 -0.23
N MET A 36 -16.48 -8.04 -0.88
CA MET A 36 -16.51 -8.41 -2.30
C MET A 36 -15.96 -7.30 -3.21
N GLY A 37 -16.16 -6.03 -2.82
CA GLY A 37 -15.61 -4.88 -3.52
C GLY A 37 -16.20 -4.64 -4.91
N GLU A 38 -15.49 -3.83 -5.69
CA GLU A 38 -15.77 -3.57 -7.10
C GLU A 38 -14.87 -4.46 -7.97
N LEU A 39 -15.07 -4.48 -9.29
CA LEU A 39 -14.17 -5.16 -10.22
C LEU A 39 -12.83 -4.42 -10.26
N THR A 40 -11.85 -4.90 -9.50
CA THR A 40 -10.49 -4.37 -9.42
C THR A 40 -9.49 -5.52 -9.54
N VAL A 41 -8.19 -5.19 -9.51
CA VAL A 41 -7.12 -6.19 -9.38
C VAL A 41 -6.48 -5.98 -8.02
N THR A 42 -6.77 -6.84 -7.05
CA THR A 42 -6.12 -6.79 -5.73
C THR A 42 -4.86 -7.67 -5.75
N TRP A 43 -3.73 -7.17 -5.28
CA TRP A 43 -2.45 -7.92 -5.31
C TRP A 43 -2.02 -8.44 -3.95
N ALA A 44 -2.39 -7.72 -2.89
CA ALA A 44 -2.05 -8.11 -1.53
C ALA A 44 -3.19 -7.76 -0.57
N VAL A 45 -3.21 -8.52 0.52
CA VAL A 45 -4.02 -8.22 1.69
C VAL A 45 -3.14 -8.24 2.93
N LEU A 46 -3.53 -7.45 3.93
CA LEU A 46 -2.92 -7.44 5.25
C LEU A 46 -4.03 -7.56 6.28
N PHE A 47 -3.83 -8.44 7.25
CA PHE A 47 -4.74 -8.65 8.38
C PHE A 47 -4.01 -8.33 9.68
N TYR A 48 -4.49 -7.34 10.42
CA TYR A 48 -4.05 -7.00 11.77
C TYR A 48 -5.13 -6.13 12.44
N ASP A 49 -5.13 -6.08 13.77
CA ASP A 49 -5.99 -5.20 14.56
C ASP A 49 -5.37 -3.79 14.56
N PHE A 50 -5.97 -2.84 13.83
CA PHE A 50 -5.39 -1.50 13.67
C PHE A 50 -5.98 -0.45 14.62
N ASP A 51 -7.09 -0.76 15.29
CA ASP A 51 -7.77 0.16 16.21
C ASP A 51 -7.87 -0.35 17.66
N ASP A 52 -7.14 -1.42 17.97
CA ASP A 52 -6.98 -2.06 19.28
C ASP A 52 -8.30 -2.54 19.89
N ASP A 53 -9.25 -2.97 19.05
CA ASP A 53 -10.54 -3.49 19.50
C ASP A 53 -10.57 -5.02 19.67
N MET A 54 -9.43 -5.67 19.43
CA MET A 54 -9.20 -7.13 19.46
C MET A 54 -9.82 -7.91 18.30
N ASP A 55 -10.44 -7.25 17.33
CA ASP A 55 -10.89 -7.87 16.10
C ASP A 55 -9.88 -7.62 14.97
N VAL A 56 -9.56 -8.66 14.20
CA VAL A 56 -8.57 -8.53 13.12
C VAL A 56 -9.23 -7.86 11.91
N ASP A 57 -8.65 -6.75 11.47
CA ASP A 57 -9.13 -5.96 10.35
C ASP A 57 -8.51 -6.36 9.02
N LEU A 58 -9.00 -5.80 7.91
CA LEU A 58 -8.55 -6.13 6.55
C LEU A 58 -8.10 -4.88 5.78
N TRP A 59 -6.90 -4.94 5.22
CA TRP A 59 -6.37 -3.98 4.26
C TRP A 59 -6.21 -4.66 2.89
N THR A 60 -6.52 -3.95 1.80
CA THR A 60 -6.37 -4.49 0.44
C THR A 60 -5.60 -3.53 -0.46
N ALA A 61 -4.56 -4.05 -1.13
CA ALA A 61 -3.75 -3.33 -2.11
C ALA A 61 -4.33 -3.56 -3.52
N GLU A 62 -5.06 -2.56 -4.02
CA GLU A 62 -5.67 -2.60 -5.36
C GLU A 62 -4.79 -1.89 -6.40
N ASP A 63 -4.59 -2.53 -7.55
CA ASP A 63 -3.89 -1.96 -8.70
C ASP A 63 -4.82 -1.08 -9.54
N GLY A 64 -4.59 0.24 -9.46
CA GLY A 64 -5.44 1.27 -10.07
C GLY A 64 -6.67 1.62 -9.23
N GLY A 65 -6.81 1.03 -8.03
CA GLY A 65 -7.87 1.30 -7.07
C GLY A 65 -7.43 2.25 -5.96
N ARG A 66 -8.34 2.53 -5.02
CA ARG A 66 -7.97 3.20 -3.77
C ARG A 66 -7.34 2.18 -2.83
N LEU A 67 -6.41 2.59 -1.98
CA LEU A 67 -6.04 1.81 -0.81
C LEU A 67 -7.29 1.66 0.06
N LYS A 68 -7.71 0.43 0.36
CA LYS A 68 -8.92 0.17 1.15
C LYS A 68 -8.55 -0.47 2.48
N VAL A 69 -9.32 -0.07 3.49
CA VAL A 69 -9.19 -0.56 4.86
C VAL A 69 -10.59 -0.83 5.36
N TYR A 70 -10.78 -2.02 5.92
CA TYR A 70 -12.04 -2.50 6.41
C TYR A 70 -11.89 -2.86 7.88
N ARG A 71 -12.62 -2.14 8.74
CA ARG A 71 -12.73 -2.55 10.14
C ARG A 71 -13.65 -3.76 10.29
N ASN A 72 -13.27 -4.71 11.11
CA ASN A 72 -14.04 -5.90 11.38
C ASN A 72 -15.06 -5.70 12.53
N ASP A 73 -16.27 -5.27 12.21
CA ASP A 73 -17.41 -5.19 13.16
C ASP A 73 -18.14 -6.56 13.31
N SER A 74 -17.48 -7.69 13.02
CA SER A 74 -18.16 -8.99 12.99
C SER A 74 -18.57 -9.42 14.40
N THR A 75 -19.70 -10.11 14.48
CA THR A 75 -20.16 -10.79 15.71
C THR A 75 -20.23 -12.29 15.45
N GLN A 76 -20.46 -13.08 16.50
CA GLN A 76 -20.63 -14.53 16.38
C GLN A 76 -21.73 -14.96 15.39
N THR A 77 -22.69 -14.09 15.11
CA THR A 77 -23.85 -14.39 14.26
C THR A 77 -23.91 -13.58 12.97
N GLN A 78 -23.00 -12.63 12.77
CA GLN A 78 -23.04 -11.71 11.62
C GLN A 78 -21.63 -11.29 11.23
N LEU A 79 -21.25 -11.60 9.99
CA LEU A 79 -20.04 -11.05 9.38
C LEU A 79 -20.29 -9.61 8.94
N LYS A 80 -19.37 -8.71 9.27
CA LYS A 80 -19.49 -7.30 8.89
C LYS A 80 -18.14 -6.60 8.89
N PHE A 81 -17.63 -6.35 7.70
CA PHE A 81 -16.49 -5.48 7.46
C PHE A 81 -16.96 -4.12 6.96
N VAL A 82 -16.47 -3.05 7.57
CA VAL A 82 -16.89 -1.67 7.28
C VAL A 82 -15.71 -0.90 6.67
N PRO A 83 -15.85 -0.34 5.44
CA PRO A 83 -14.78 0.46 4.85
C PRO A 83 -14.57 1.75 5.64
N VAL A 84 -13.31 2.04 5.99
CA VAL A 84 -12.91 3.16 6.87
C VAL A 84 -11.75 3.98 6.30
N GLU A 85 -11.20 3.63 5.14
CA GLU A 85 -10.02 4.28 4.54
C GLU A 85 -10.20 5.81 4.39
N ARG A 86 -11.42 6.26 4.06
CA ARG A 86 -11.77 7.68 3.93
C ARG A 86 -11.79 8.38 5.28
N ALA A 87 -12.30 7.70 6.29
CA ALA A 87 -12.38 8.21 7.66
C ALA A 87 -10.98 8.36 8.28
N MET A 88 -10.04 7.52 7.85
CA MET A 88 -8.62 7.56 8.20
C MET A 88 -7.82 8.56 7.34
N GLY A 89 -8.35 8.97 6.18
CA GLY A 89 -7.71 9.93 5.28
C GLY A 89 -6.61 9.35 4.38
N ILE A 90 -6.57 8.02 4.24
CA ILE A 90 -5.54 7.28 3.50
C ILE A 90 -6.06 6.67 2.19
N ASP A 91 -7.28 7.03 1.77
CA ASP A 91 -7.99 6.48 0.61
C ASP A 91 -7.41 6.92 -0.76
N LYS A 92 -6.08 6.85 -0.92
CA LYS A 92 -5.39 7.31 -2.11
C LYS A 92 -5.46 6.28 -3.24
N VAL A 93 -5.66 6.77 -4.46
CA VAL A 93 -5.57 5.95 -5.66
C VAL A 93 -4.11 5.65 -5.94
N GLY A 94 -3.78 4.41 -6.28
CA GLY A 94 -2.43 3.97 -6.61
C GLY A 94 -2.43 2.62 -7.30
N SER A 95 -1.25 2.15 -7.69
CA SER A 95 -1.02 0.77 -8.12
C SER A 95 -0.43 -0.04 -6.98
N TRP A 96 -1.24 -0.22 -5.93
CA TRP A 96 -0.80 -0.85 -4.71
C TRP A 96 -0.49 -2.33 -4.94
N MET A 97 0.65 -2.80 -4.44
CA MET A 97 1.12 -4.16 -4.71
C MET A 97 1.34 -5.03 -3.48
N GLY A 98 1.70 -4.43 -2.35
CA GLY A 98 2.17 -5.16 -1.19
C GLY A 98 2.18 -4.31 0.07
N PHE A 99 2.25 -5.01 1.19
CA PHE A 99 2.31 -4.43 2.52
C PHE A 99 3.51 -4.99 3.28
N ALA A 100 4.09 -4.18 4.16
CA ALA A 100 4.87 -4.64 5.30
C ALA A 100 4.30 -3.97 6.56
N LEU A 101 4.19 -4.75 7.64
CA LEU A 101 3.74 -4.31 8.95
C LEU A 101 4.91 -4.43 9.92
N GLY A 102 5.19 -3.37 10.68
CA GLY A 102 6.35 -3.29 11.56
C GLY A 102 6.35 -2.00 12.38
N ASP A 103 7.04 -2.00 13.52
CA ASP A 103 7.22 -0.83 14.39
C ASP A 103 8.54 -0.14 13.99
N TYR A 104 8.53 0.67 12.93
CA TYR A 104 9.79 1.19 12.36
C TYR A 104 10.39 2.31 13.23
N ASP A 105 9.59 2.95 14.08
CA ASP A 105 10.04 4.03 14.97
C ASP A 105 9.97 3.73 16.47
N GLY A 106 9.80 2.46 16.81
CA GLY A 106 9.98 1.94 18.17
C GLY A 106 8.98 2.51 19.18
N ASP A 107 7.83 3.01 18.72
CA ASP A 107 6.79 3.56 19.59
C ASP A 107 5.73 2.52 20.00
N SER A 108 5.92 1.27 19.57
CA SER A 108 5.06 0.11 19.82
C SER A 108 3.70 0.15 19.13
N ASP A 109 3.43 1.15 18.29
CA ASP A 109 2.32 1.15 17.36
C ASP A 109 2.79 0.59 16.01
N LEU A 110 2.09 -0.41 15.46
CA LEU A 110 2.51 -0.98 14.17
C LEU A 110 2.23 -0.02 13.02
N ASP A 111 3.25 0.23 12.21
CA ASP A 111 3.24 1.06 11.01
C ASP A 111 3.07 0.20 9.75
N VAL A 112 2.60 0.82 8.66
CA VAL A 112 2.35 0.11 7.40
C VAL A 112 3.16 0.74 6.26
N PHE A 113 4.09 -0.03 5.71
CA PHE A 113 4.70 0.29 4.42
C PHE A 113 3.85 -0.29 3.29
N VAL A 114 3.50 0.53 2.31
CA VAL A 114 2.69 0.14 1.15
C VAL A 114 3.49 0.33 -0.13
N THR A 115 3.74 -0.76 -0.83
CA THR A 115 4.44 -0.71 -2.12
C THR A 115 3.50 -0.35 -3.25
N ASN A 116 4.09 0.24 -4.28
CA ASN A 116 3.40 0.77 -5.43
C ASN A 116 4.24 0.49 -6.69
N ILE A 117 3.60 0.44 -7.87
CA ILE A 117 4.29 0.37 -9.16
C ILE A 117 3.93 1.55 -10.07
N GLY A 118 3.54 2.66 -9.46
CA GLY A 118 3.30 3.91 -10.17
C GLY A 118 1.86 4.07 -10.66
N TYR A 119 1.73 4.72 -11.82
CA TYR A 119 0.44 5.05 -12.39
C TYR A 119 -0.14 3.91 -13.26
N HIS A 120 -1.37 3.46 -12.97
CA HIS A 120 -2.11 2.55 -13.86
C HIS A 120 -3.17 3.25 -14.74
N PRO A 121 -3.06 3.19 -16.08
CA PRO A 121 -4.04 3.80 -16.99
C PRO A 121 -5.37 3.04 -17.14
N ARG A 122 -5.67 2.01 -16.34
CA ARG A 122 -6.72 1.03 -16.70
C ARG A 122 -8.15 1.50 -16.44
N LEU A 123 -8.38 2.40 -15.47
CA LEU A 123 -9.76 2.67 -15.02
C LEU A 123 -10.26 4.10 -15.32
N ARG A 124 -9.38 5.04 -15.69
CA ARG A 124 -9.79 6.42 -15.99
C ARG A 124 -8.95 6.97 -17.16
N PRO A 125 -9.54 7.20 -18.36
CA PRO A 125 -8.81 7.89 -19.42
C PRO A 125 -8.51 9.31 -18.93
N PRO A 126 -7.23 9.72 -18.88
CA PRO A 126 -6.92 11.06 -18.43
C PRO A 126 -7.52 12.08 -19.43
N PRO A 127 -8.08 13.22 -18.95
CA PRO A 127 -8.23 14.39 -19.79
C PRO A 127 -6.85 14.73 -20.35
N PHE A 128 -6.87 15.27 -21.55
CA PHE A 128 -5.69 15.67 -22.30
C PHE A 128 -4.88 16.71 -21.50
N ASP A 129 -4.02 16.24 -20.59
CA ASP A 129 -2.99 17.03 -19.91
C ASP A 129 -1.64 16.47 -20.38
N ASP A 130 -0.80 17.40 -20.83
CA ASP A 130 0.49 17.15 -21.48
C ASP A 130 1.61 16.97 -20.45
N SER A 131 1.32 17.16 -19.15
CA SER A 131 2.29 17.02 -18.07
C SER A 131 2.44 15.57 -17.62
N ALA A 132 3.58 14.98 -17.96
CA ALA A 132 3.94 13.61 -17.59
C ALA A 132 4.40 13.46 -16.13
N ASP A 133 4.20 14.44 -15.26
CA ASP A 133 4.73 14.41 -13.87
C ASP A 133 3.83 13.69 -12.86
N CYS A 134 4.40 13.25 -11.74
CA CYS A 134 3.64 12.56 -10.70
C CYS A 134 2.61 13.47 -10.01
N ALA A 135 2.92 14.77 -9.89
CA ALA A 135 2.02 15.74 -9.28
C ALA A 135 0.73 15.89 -10.10
N SER A 136 0.78 15.74 -11.42
CA SER A 136 -0.37 15.84 -12.31
C SER A 136 -1.35 14.69 -12.04
N VAL A 137 -0.87 13.45 -11.94
CA VAL A 137 -1.73 12.29 -11.67
C VAL A 137 -2.30 12.30 -10.25
N GLN A 138 -1.55 12.82 -9.27
CA GLN A 138 -2.01 13.01 -7.90
C GLN A 138 -3.08 14.09 -7.79
N ARG A 139 -2.92 15.23 -8.51
CA ARG A 139 -3.90 16.35 -8.52
C ARG A 139 -5.31 15.91 -8.92
N TYR A 140 -5.42 14.90 -9.77
CA TYR A 140 -6.72 14.43 -10.27
C TYR A 140 -7.19 13.11 -9.64
N GLU A 141 -6.52 12.67 -8.56
CA GLU A 141 -6.80 11.39 -7.89
C GLU A 141 -6.81 10.21 -8.89
N TRP A 142 -5.86 10.18 -9.82
CA TRP A 142 -5.70 9.08 -10.78
C TRP A 142 -4.58 8.12 -10.43
N GLY A 143 -3.88 8.37 -9.34
CA GLY A 143 -2.78 7.54 -8.88
C GLY A 143 -1.83 8.35 -8.02
N THR A 144 -0.91 7.63 -7.41
CA THR A 144 0.33 8.15 -6.87
C THR A 144 1.48 7.33 -7.45
N CYS A 145 2.66 7.93 -7.56
CA CYS A 145 3.86 7.25 -8.02
C CYS A 145 4.72 6.72 -6.87
N ASP A 146 4.34 7.09 -5.65
CA ASP A 146 5.15 6.91 -4.46
C ASP A 146 4.74 5.62 -3.74
N HIS A 147 5.71 4.99 -3.09
CA HIS A 147 5.43 4.12 -1.94
C HIS A 147 4.94 4.97 -0.78
N PHE A 148 4.14 4.39 0.11
CA PHE A 148 3.76 5.02 1.37
C PHE A 148 4.45 4.35 2.54
N LEU A 149 4.83 5.15 3.53
CA LEU A 149 5.15 4.69 4.87
C LEU A 149 4.14 5.36 5.79
N LEU A 150 3.12 4.62 6.18
CA LEU A 150 2.04 5.10 7.01
C LEU A 150 2.44 4.92 8.48
N LYS A 151 2.95 5.99 9.09
CA LYS A 151 3.22 6.03 10.52
C LYS A 151 1.90 5.99 11.29
N ASN A 152 1.73 5.03 12.18
CA ASN A 152 0.63 4.99 13.14
C ASN A 152 0.93 5.97 14.28
N GLY A 153 0.05 6.94 14.49
CA GLY A 153 0.13 7.89 15.60
C GLY A 153 -0.78 7.50 16.77
N GLY A 154 -1.18 6.23 16.85
CA GLY A 154 -2.13 5.69 17.81
C GLY A 154 -3.59 5.95 17.41
N LEU A 155 -4.47 5.92 18.41
CA LEU A 155 -5.92 5.92 18.20
C LEU A 155 -6.53 7.33 18.12
N LYS A 156 -7.51 7.50 17.22
CA LYS A 156 -8.26 8.75 17.05
C LYS A 156 -9.74 8.50 16.84
N TYR A 157 -10.57 9.35 17.47
CA TYR A 157 -12.00 9.35 17.22
C TYR A 157 -12.33 9.93 15.84
N SER A 158 -13.08 9.17 15.05
CA SER A 158 -13.62 9.54 13.75
C SER A 158 -15.15 9.60 13.78
N PRO A 159 -15.76 10.76 13.48
CA PRO A 159 -17.21 10.92 13.49
C PRO A 159 -17.94 9.90 12.60
N GLY A 160 -18.87 9.17 13.19
CA GLY A 160 -19.67 8.15 12.47
C GLY A 160 -19.00 6.78 12.36
N PHE A 161 -17.71 6.67 12.71
CA PHE A 161 -16.98 5.41 12.68
C PHE A 161 -16.50 4.97 14.07
N GLY A 162 -16.35 5.88 15.04
CA GLY A 162 -15.87 5.52 16.38
C GLY A 162 -14.36 5.73 16.50
N VAL A 163 -13.66 4.87 17.24
CA VAL A 163 -12.19 4.91 17.32
C VAL A 163 -11.61 4.19 16.11
N LEU A 164 -10.53 4.73 15.54
CA LEU A 164 -9.76 4.15 14.44
C LEU A 164 -8.28 4.48 14.66
N GLY A 165 -7.38 3.71 14.04
CA GLY A 165 -5.96 4.07 13.94
C GLY A 165 -5.73 5.38 13.15
N SER A 166 -4.74 6.17 13.59
CA SER A 166 -4.41 7.49 13.03
C SER A 166 -3.13 7.43 12.22
N TYR A 167 -3.25 7.24 10.92
CA TYR A 167 -2.10 7.10 10.04
C TYR A 167 -1.69 8.39 9.35
N SER A 168 -0.38 8.60 9.19
CA SER A 168 0.18 9.69 8.38
C SER A 168 1.29 9.18 7.48
N ASP A 169 1.26 9.54 6.19
CA ASP A 169 2.33 9.19 5.27
C ASP A 169 3.58 10.04 5.53
N VAL A 170 4.67 9.37 5.87
CA VAL A 170 5.97 9.98 6.19
C VAL A 170 7.06 9.62 5.17
N ALA A 171 6.74 8.90 4.10
CA ALA A 171 7.71 8.36 3.14
C ALA A 171 8.69 9.42 2.57
N TYR A 172 8.20 10.63 2.31
CA TYR A 172 9.01 11.75 1.82
C TYR A 172 10.00 12.31 2.84
N SER A 173 9.68 12.18 4.13
CA SER A 173 10.49 12.73 5.22
C SER A 173 11.67 11.83 5.60
N ILE A 174 11.59 10.54 5.27
CA ILE A 174 12.68 9.59 5.49
C ILE A 174 13.81 9.90 4.52
N VAL A 175 15.03 10.09 4.99
CA VAL A 175 16.19 10.30 4.12
C VAL A 175 16.93 8.99 3.96
N VAL A 176 17.02 8.50 2.73
CA VAL A 176 17.72 7.25 2.40
C VAL A 176 19.03 7.58 1.71
N GLU A 177 20.15 7.14 2.27
CA GLU A 177 21.44 7.18 1.56
C GLU A 177 21.49 6.06 0.51
N PRO A 178 21.53 6.37 -0.79
CA PRO A 178 21.46 5.34 -1.82
C PRO A 178 22.75 4.51 -1.88
N SER A 179 22.60 3.25 -2.28
CA SER A 179 23.74 2.36 -2.54
C SER A 179 24.73 2.99 -3.52
N ARG A 180 26.02 2.97 -3.18
CA ARG A 180 27.10 3.41 -4.08
C ARG A 180 27.27 2.52 -5.31
N VAL A 181 26.78 1.29 -5.25
CA VAL A 181 26.94 0.28 -6.31
C VAL A 181 25.70 0.23 -7.21
N LEU A 182 24.52 0.39 -6.63
CA LEU A 182 23.25 0.30 -7.35
C LEU A 182 22.24 1.31 -6.80
N PRO A 183 22.48 2.62 -7.00
CA PRO A 183 21.53 3.64 -6.58
C PRO A 183 20.21 3.51 -7.37
N PRO A 184 19.08 3.93 -6.79
CA PRO A 184 17.85 4.15 -7.56
C PRO A 184 18.06 5.06 -8.75
N LEU A 185 17.57 4.64 -9.92
CA LEU A 185 17.57 5.47 -11.12
C LEU A 185 16.63 6.66 -10.97
N SER A 186 15.59 6.53 -10.13
CA SER A 186 14.70 7.59 -9.72
C SER A 186 15.36 8.68 -8.88
N LEU A 187 16.64 8.52 -8.46
CA LEU A 187 17.43 9.55 -7.79
C LEU A 187 18.46 10.23 -8.70
N ASP A 188 18.63 9.77 -9.95
CA ASP A 188 19.54 10.38 -10.92
C ASP A 188 18.81 11.51 -11.68
N PRO A 189 19.13 12.80 -11.44
CA PRO A 189 18.43 13.91 -12.09
C PRO A 189 18.57 13.90 -13.61
N THR A 190 19.57 13.21 -14.17
CA THR A 190 19.75 13.09 -15.63
C THR A 190 18.79 12.07 -16.25
N ARG A 191 18.12 11.27 -15.41
CA ARG A 191 17.16 10.24 -15.80
C ARG A 191 15.72 10.67 -15.60
N ILE A 192 15.52 11.80 -14.94
CA ILE A 192 14.22 12.42 -14.65
C ILE A 192 14.09 13.67 -15.51
N LEU A 193 12.87 14.05 -15.87
CA LEU A 193 12.63 15.28 -16.62
C LEU A 193 12.94 16.52 -15.76
N ASP A 194 13.67 17.50 -16.34
CA ASP A 194 14.17 18.70 -15.65
C ASP A 194 13.10 19.50 -14.90
N SER A 195 11.84 19.42 -15.33
CA SER A 195 10.72 20.10 -14.71
C SER A 195 10.26 19.48 -13.38
N TRP A 196 10.84 18.36 -12.96
CA TRP A 196 10.29 17.54 -11.88
C TRP A 196 11.17 17.54 -10.64
N GLN A 197 10.51 17.37 -9.50
CA GLN A 197 11.20 17.19 -8.24
C GLN A 197 11.68 15.74 -8.14
N VAL A 198 12.97 15.57 -7.89
CA VAL A 198 13.54 14.25 -7.55
C VAL A 198 12.87 13.80 -6.25
N PRO A 199 12.20 12.63 -6.23
CA PRO A 199 11.61 12.14 -5.00
C PRO A 199 12.73 11.80 -4.03
N THR A 200 12.55 12.09 -2.76
CA THR A 200 13.56 11.83 -1.74
C THR A 200 13.11 10.68 -0.88
N GLY A 201 14.06 9.87 -0.43
CA GLY A 201 13.78 8.92 0.63
C GLY A 201 13.07 7.66 0.19
N LEU A 202 12.08 7.27 0.99
CA LEU A 202 11.22 6.10 0.75
C LEU A 202 10.12 6.36 -0.27
N ALA A 203 9.77 7.62 -0.51
CA ALA A 203 8.78 7.99 -1.54
C ALA A 203 9.32 7.82 -2.97
N ALA A 204 10.59 7.44 -3.16
CA ALA A 204 11.21 7.30 -4.48
C ALA A 204 10.33 6.49 -5.45
N TYR A 205 10.30 6.91 -6.73
CA TYR A 205 9.51 6.34 -7.83
C TYR A 205 9.95 4.93 -8.29
N ASP A 206 10.49 4.15 -7.37
CA ASP A 206 10.90 2.78 -7.61
C ASP A 206 9.69 1.84 -7.57
N PHE A 207 9.83 0.73 -8.27
CA PHE A 207 8.80 -0.30 -8.28
C PHE A 207 8.94 -1.19 -7.06
N GLY A 208 7.81 -1.49 -6.43
CA GLY A 208 7.73 -2.37 -5.27
C GLY A 208 6.59 -3.37 -5.40
N PHE A 209 6.87 -4.63 -5.03
CA PHE A 209 5.89 -5.71 -4.91
C PHE A 209 5.79 -6.17 -3.45
N GLY A 210 6.18 -7.39 -3.13
CA GLY A 210 6.23 -7.85 -1.75
C GLY A 210 7.23 -7.03 -0.93
N ALA A 211 6.87 -6.73 0.31
CA ALA A 211 7.71 -6.03 1.26
C ALA A 211 7.67 -6.73 2.63
N VAL A 212 8.67 -6.48 3.46
CA VAL A 212 8.76 -7.01 4.81
C VAL A 212 9.60 -6.09 5.71
N PHE A 213 9.16 -5.90 6.94
CA PHE A 213 9.98 -5.37 8.03
C PHE A 213 10.62 -6.53 8.80
N PHE A 214 11.89 -6.40 9.17
CA PHE A 214 12.64 -7.40 9.91
C PHE A 214 13.92 -6.80 10.48
N ASP A 215 14.43 -7.34 11.58
CA ASP A 215 15.74 -6.97 12.12
C ASP A 215 16.83 -7.86 11.48
N MET A 216 17.59 -7.32 10.53
CA MET A 216 18.62 -8.06 9.79
C MET A 216 19.85 -8.35 10.64
N GLU A 217 20.24 -7.37 11.46
CA GLU A 217 21.48 -7.39 12.24
C GLU A 217 21.30 -7.83 13.70
N ASN A 218 20.05 -8.11 14.10
CA ASN A 218 19.66 -8.47 15.44
C ASN A 218 20.02 -7.37 16.47
N ASP A 219 19.84 -6.10 16.09
CA ASP A 219 20.14 -4.94 16.92
C ASP A 219 18.89 -4.25 17.53
N GLY A 220 17.70 -4.80 17.24
CA GLY A 220 16.41 -4.37 17.74
C GLY A 220 15.73 -3.29 16.90
N ASP A 221 16.43 -2.69 15.93
CA ASP A 221 15.85 -1.73 15.00
C ASP A 221 15.33 -2.48 13.77
N GLU A 222 14.13 -2.13 13.28
CA GLU A 222 13.60 -2.77 12.08
C GLU A 222 14.24 -2.22 10.79
N ASP A 223 14.50 -3.15 9.87
CA ASP A 223 14.94 -2.90 8.51
C ASP A 223 13.79 -3.18 7.53
N LEU A 224 13.81 -2.51 6.38
CA LEU A 224 12.77 -2.66 5.37
C LEU A 224 13.36 -3.27 4.10
N TYR A 225 12.74 -4.34 3.59
CA TYR A 225 13.05 -4.88 2.27
C TYR A 225 11.80 -4.92 1.39
N TRP A 226 11.96 -4.54 0.12
CA TRP A 226 10.93 -4.79 -0.89
C TRP A 226 11.51 -5.31 -2.21
N LEU A 227 10.69 -6.09 -2.89
CA LEU A 227 10.98 -6.66 -4.20
C LEU A 227 10.71 -5.64 -5.30
N GLY A 228 11.67 -5.46 -6.21
CA GLY A 228 11.49 -4.64 -7.41
C GLY A 228 11.02 -5.42 -8.62
N SER A 229 10.86 -4.72 -9.73
CA SER A 229 10.59 -5.32 -11.04
C SER A 229 11.33 -4.60 -12.15
N ALA A 230 11.62 -5.33 -13.23
CA ALA A 230 12.25 -4.81 -14.43
C ALA A 230 11.29 -4.05 -15.36
N LEU A 231 9.97 -4.08 -15.10
CA LEU A 231 8.95 -3.57 -16.02
C LEU A 231 7.93 -2.66 -15.32
N GLY A 232 8.05 -1.35 -15.55
CA GLY A 232 6.92 -0.43 -15.59
C GLY A 232 7.30 1.04 -15.40
N ARG A 233 6.29 1.93 -15.44
CA ARG A 233 6.44 3.39 -15.53
C ARG A 233 6.47 4.04 -14.14
N GLY A 234 7.61 4.59 -13.74
CA GLY A 234 7.78 5.24 -12.42
C GLY A 234 7.19 6.64 -12.33
N GLU A 235 6.94 7.27 -13.48
CA GLU A 235 6.84 8.71 -13.55
C GLU A 235 5.42 9.20 -13.91
N SER A 236 4.80 8.57 -14.93
CA SER A 236 3.38 8.71 -15.33
C SER A 236 3.10 7.85 -16.56
N ARG A 237 1.96 8.07 -17.25
CA ARG A 237 1.66 7.48 -18.56
C ARG A 237 2.79 7.64 -19.58
N LEU A 238 3.49 8.77 -19.64
CA LEU A 238 4.58 9.00 -20.62
C LEU A 238 5.97 8.89 -20.01
N GLY A 239 6.03 8.64 -18.70
CA GLY A 239 7.26 8.52 -17.97
C GLY A 239 8.16 7.35 -18.41
N PRO A 240 9.49 7.49 -18.28
CA PRO A 240 10.43 6.41 -18.40
C PRO A 240 10.10 5.28 -17.41
N ALA A 241 10.48 4.08 -17.82
CA ALA A 241 10.46 2.92 -16.96
C ALA A 241 11.80 2.82 -16.23
N PHE A 242 11.75 2.69 -14.91
CA PHE A 242 12.95 2.44 -14.11
C PHE A 242 12.96 0.99 -13.65
N PRO A 243 13.95 0.19 -14.07
CA PRO A 243 14.15 -1.10 -13.43
C PRO A 243 14.45 -0.90 -11.94
N SER A 244 13.73 -1.63 -11.10
CA SER A 244 13.99 -1.73 -9.67
C SER A 244 14.49 -3.14 -9.38
N ALA A 245 15.66 -3.26 -8.74
CA ALA A 245 16.19 -4.54 -8.28
C ALA A 245 15.59 -4.98 -6.93
N GLY A 246 14.66 -4.19 -6.38
CA GLY A 246 14.30 -4.22 -4.96
C GLY A 246 15.30 -3.44 -4.13
N ARG A 247 14.89 -3.06 -2.93
CA ARG A 247 15.72 -2.28 -1.99
C ARG A 247 15.68 -2.93 -0.63
N MET A 248 16.83 -2.85 0.03
CA MET A 248 16.97 -3.09 1.46
C MET A 248 17.42 -1.78 2.10
N LEU A 249 16.68 -1.33 3.10
CA LEU A 249 17.03 -0.19 3.94
C LEU A 249 17.35 -0.72 5.31
N ARG A 250 18.46 -0.22 5.85
CA ARG A 250 18.97 -0.64 7.15
C ARG A 250 18.86 0.47 8.15
N ASN A 251 18.60 0.13 9.42
CA ASN A 251 18.53 1.06 10.55
C ASN A 251 17.51 2.19 10.33
N MET A 252 16.24 1.85 10.09
CA MET A 252 15.19 2.87 9.84
C MET A 252 14.99 3.86 10.99
N TYR A 253 15.48 3.52 12.19
CA TYR A 253 15.29 4.28 13.42
C TYR A 253 16.47 5.20 13.83
N ARG A 254 17.62 5.18 13.12
CA ARG A 254 18.85 5.90 13.55
C ARG A 254 19.25 7.10 12.71
#